data_AF-A0AA40HYQ5-F1
#
_entry.id   AF-A0AA40HYQ5-F1
#
_cell.length_a   1.000
_cell.length_b   1.000
_cell.length_c   1.000
_cell.angle_alpha   90.00
_cell.angle_beta   90.00
_cell.angle_gamma   90.00
#
_symmetry.space_group_name_H-M   'P 1'
#
loop_
_entity.id
_entity.type
_entity.pdbx_description
1 polymer ?
#
loop_
_entity_poly.entity_id
_entity_poly.type
_entity_poly.pdbx_seq_one_letter_code
_entity_poly.pdbx_strand_id
1 'polypeptide(L)'
;MVLDTSTCGCGPGEGQVACPVVLGTCGCGPGKLPTHGPLKLWMAWVKLAWVPDACDWPEEGILGINPKARISNLPRECIRHFFPRRKCFVFDWPTNDKKLLANIEEVADNQLDSNFQEQIKNFCSYIFTQGRTKTLREGIMVTGKRLRTLVVTYVDAINSGAVPCLENAMTTLAQIENTGAVQKAADHYSEQMAQRVSFPTDTLQELLDLHAACEREAIAIFMENSFKDDNQEFQKNLVEIIKDKKDGFLLQNEDASVKYCQDKLEQLSKSLMESISAGIFSVPGGHRLYMETKERIERDYWQVPRKGVKANEVLQRFLQSQAAIENSILQADKALTDGEKAMAVEQAKKEAAEKEQELLRQKLQEQQQEMEAQKRSLEENILQLKEKLERDRENILREQNMMLEHKLKVQEDLLREGFKKKSEELNAEINHLRNIIDTTQNDNSSWIEKAINRIVPEIFSIVCAPGKVIGNIVRGIGSLFKKK
;
A
#
# COMPACT_ATOMS: atom_id res chain seq x y z
N MET A 1 21.45 50.79 32.80
CA MET A 1 22.63 51.34 33.49
C MET A 1 23.82 51.01 32.62
N VAL A 2 24.54 52.03 32.14
CA VAL A 2 25.83 52.01 31.41
C VAL A 2 25.74 51.42 29.97
N LEU A 3 25.71 52.24 28.90
CA LEU A 3 26.84 52.89 28.16
C LEU A 3 27.82 51.82 27.61
N ASP A 4 28.17 51.74 26.32
CA ASP A 4 28.67 52.83 25.47
C ASP A 4 28.69 52.49 23.96
N THR A 5 28.56 53.56 23.16
CA THR A 5 29.16 53.96 21.85
C THR A 5 29.89 52.91 20.97
N SER A 6 29.87 52.89 19.62
CA SER A 6 30.01 53.99 18.66
C SER A 6 29.86 53.52 17.18
N THR A 7 29.18 54.33 16.36
CA THR A 7 29.40 54.69 14.92
C THR A 7 29.91 53.70 13.85
N CYS A 8 29.12 53.56 12.76
CA CYS A 8 29.49 53.79 11.34
C CYS A 8 28.25 53.47 10.48
N GLY A 9 27.61 54.41 9.76
CA GLY A 9 28.06 54.96 8.48
C GLY A 9 27.04 54.57 7.39
N CYS A 10 26.11 55.47 7.06
CA CYS A 10 25.16 55.27 5.96
C CYS A 10 25.79 55.65 4.62
N GLY A 11 25.70 54.76 3.63
CA GLY A 11 25.92 54.99 2.21
C GLY A 11 25.19 53.91 1.39
N PRO A 12 24.59 54.23 0.24
CA PRO A 12 23.45 53.50 -0.31
C PRO A 12 23.85 52.41 -1.31
N GLY A 13 23.14 51.29 -1.32
CA GLY A 13 23.35 50.20 -2.27
C GLY A 13 22.39 49.03 -2.01
N GLU A 14 21.25 49.10 -2.68
CA GLU A 14 20.30 48.05 -3.07
C GLU A 14 20.46 46.62 -2.49
N GLY A 15 19.36 46.13 -1.90
CA GLY A 15 18.90 44.75 -2.10
C GLY A 15 19.19 43.71 -1.03
N GLN A 16 18.77 43.95 0.22
CA GLN A 16 18.75 42.92 1.26
C GLN A 16 17.75 41.79 0.98
N VAL A 17 18.26 40.58 1.15
CA VAL A 17 17.59 39.28 1.23
C VAL A 17 16.78 39.15 2.53
N ALA A 18 15.63 38.49 2.42
CA ALA A 18 14.87 37.74 3.44
C ALA A 18 14.53 38.38 4.80
N CYS A 19 13.24 38.35 5.14
CA CYS A 19 12.77 38.16 6.50
C CYS A 19 11.55 37.20 6.53
N PRO A 20 11.35 36.51 7.66
CA PRO A 20 10.67 35.21 7.72
C PRO A 20 9.19 35.34 8.06
N VAL A 21 8.34 34.53 7.43
CA VAL A 21 6.94 34.40 7.84
C VAL A 21 6.84 33.36 8.93
N VAL A 22 6.53 33.83 10.13
CA VAL A 22 6.19 33.05 11.32
C VAL A 22 4.91 32.26 11.06
N LEU A 23 4.98 30.95 11.31
CA LEU A 23 3.87 29.99 11.31
C LEU A 23 2.82 30.35 12.37
N GLY A 24 1.67 30.84 11.93
CA GLY A 24 0.44 30.87 12.73
C GLY A 24 -0.36 29.59 12.51
N THR A 25 -0.50 28.79 13.56
CA THR A 25 -1.34 27.59 13.62
C THR A 25 -2.83 27.96 13.51
N CYS A 26 -3.49 27.63 12.40
CA CYS A 26 -4.96 27.64 12.32
C CYS A 26 -5.52 26.31 12.79
N GLY A 27 -6.12 26.31 13.98
CA GLY A 27 -6.92 25.19 14.49
C GLY A 27 -8.18 24.98 13.66
N CYS A 28 -8.39 23.73 13.24
CA CYS A 28 -9.63 23.28 12.62
C CYS A 28 -10.73 23.17 13.69
N GLY A 29 -11.69 24.10 13.67
CA GLY A 29 -13.03 23.92 14.25
C GLY A 29 -14.06 23.76 13.14
N PRO A 30 -15.23 23.13 13.39
CA PRO A 30 -16.26 22.91 12.37
C PRO A 30 -16.92 24.25 12.02
N GLY A 31 -16.36 24.93 11.02
CA GLY A 31 -16.90 26.16 10.48
C GLY A 31 -18.20 25.90 9.74
N LYS A 32 -19.29 26.49 10.25
CA LYS A 32 -20.58 26.61 9.57
C LYS A 32 -20.36 27.07 8.12
N LEU A 33 -20.99 26.38 7.17
CA LEU A 33 -21.10 26.84 5.78
C LEU A 33 -21.61 28.29 5.75
N PRO A 34 -21.00 29.20 4.98
CA PRO A 34 -21.45 30.58 4.89
C PRO A 34 -22.86 30.61 4.26
N THR A 35 -23.79 31.25 4.96
CA THR A 35 -25.19 31.45 4.56
C THR A 35 -25.40 32.60 3.57
N HIS A 36 -24.32 33.07 2.91
CA HIS A 36 -24.39 34.09 1.88
C HIS A 36 -24.27 33.43 0.50
N GLY A 37 -25.30 33.64 -0.33
CA GLY A 37 -25.57 32.86 -1.52
C GLY A 37 -24.46 32.85 -2.59
N PRO A 38 -24.47 31.83 -3.47
CA PRO A 38 -23.46 31.61 -4.51
C PRO A 38 -23.32 32.75 -5.54
N LEU A 39 -24.25 33.70 -5.59
CA LEU A 39 -24.19 34.87 -6.49
C LEU A 39 -23.00 35.79 -6.21
N LYS A 40 -22.68 36.05 -4.93
CA LYS A 40 -21.68 37.06 -4.56
C LYS A 40 -20.25 36.65 -4.92
N LEU A 41 -19.93 35.36 -4.80
CA LEU A 41 -18.63 34.81 -5.22
C LEU A 41 -18.46 34.81 -6.75
N TRP A 42 -19.55 34.75 -7.51
CA TRP A 42 -19.51 34.75 -8.97
C TRP A 42 -19.44 36.16 -9.57
N MET A 43 -20.07 37.15 -8.94
CA MET A 43 -19.98 38.55 -9.38
C MET A 43 -18.55 39.11 -9.38
N ALA A 44 -17.68 38.64 -8.48
CA ALA A 44 -16.25 38.96 -8.49
C ALA A 44 -15.52 38.42 -9.75
N TRP A 45 -15.99 37.31 -10.34
CA TRP A 45 -15.47 36.77 -11.61
C TRP A 45 -16.00 37.50 -12.85
N VAL A 46 -17.24 38.00 -12.82
CA VAL A 46 -17.85 38.74 -13.95
C VAL A 46 -17.03 40.00 -14.31
N LYS A 47 -16.38 40.64 -13.32
CA LYS A 47 -15.49 41.78 -13.57
C LYS A 47 -14.25 41.47 -14.44
N LEU A 48 -13.82 40.21 -14.53
CA LEU A 48 -12.63 39.80 -15.29
C LEU A 48 -12.93 39.27 -16.70
N ALA A 49 -14.19 38.96 -17.02
CA ALA A 49 -14.56 38.27 -18.27
C ALA A 49 -15.46 39.07 -19.22
N TRP A 50 -15.77 40.33 -18.91
CA TRP A 50 -16.67 41.14 -19.73
C TRP A 50 -15.96 41.65 -20.99
N VAL A 51 -16.14 40.94 -22.11
CA VAL A 51 -15.75 41.39 -23.46
C VAL A 51 -16.95 42.10 -24.09
N PRO A 52 -16.90 43.42 -24.37
CA PRO A 52 -18.07 44.18 -24.82
C PRO A 52 -18.62 43.82 -26.20
N ASP A 53 -17.91 43.02 -26.99
CA ASP A 53 -18.33 42.62 -28.33
C ASP A 53 -18.32 41.09 -28.46
N ALA A 54 -19.34 40.45 -27.90
CA ALA A 54 -19.77 39.15 -28.39
C ALA A 54 -20.59 39.38 -29.67
N CYS A 55 -19.90 39.81 -30.75
CA CYS A 55 -20.42 39.65 -32.10
C CYS A 55 -20.84 38.19 -32.25
N ASP A 56 -22.02 37.95 -32.85
CA ASP A 56 -22.47 36.63 -33.28
C ASP A 56 -21.29 35.81 -33.82
N TRP A 57 -20.79 34.88 -33.00
CA TRP A 57 -19.88 33.84 -33.45
C TRP A 57 -20.80 32.67 -33.81
N PRO A 58 -21.29 32.57 -35.07
CA PRO A 58 -21.93 31.34 -35.48
C PRO A 58 -20.95 30.19 -35.20
N GLU A 59 -21.48 29.11 -34.60
CA GLU A 59 -20.70 27.89 -34.36
C GLU A 59 -20.17 27.28 -35.69
N GLU A 60 -20.75 27.70 -36.80
CA GLU A 60 -20.40 27.34 -38.17
C GLU A 60 -19.07 27.97 -38.61
N GLY A 61 -18.17 27.14 -39.13
CA GLY A 61 -16.91 27.63 -39.68
C GLY A 61 -17.09 28.46 -40.96
N ILE A 62 -16.11 29.30 -41.27
CA ILE A 62 -16.08 30.06 -42.53
C ILE A 62 -15.48 29.17 -43.63
N LEU A 63 -16.23 28.94 -44.72
CA LEU A 63 -15.74 28.19 -45.87
C LEU A 63 -14.62 28.96 -46.61
N GLY A 64 -13.53 28.27 -46.95
CA GLY A 64 -12.42 28.82 -47.73
C GLY A 64 -11.04 28.59 -47.08
N ILE A 65 -9.99 28.58 -47.92
CA ILE A 65 -8.60 28.28 -47.51
C ILE A 65 -7.77 29.57 -47.34
N ASN A 66 -8.38 30.75 -47.48
CA ASN A 66 -7.64 32.01 -47.40
C ASN A 66 -7.08 32.24 -45.97
N PRO A 67 -5.99 33.01 -45.81
CA PRO A 67 -5.34 33.21 -44.50
C PRO A 67 -6.28 33.76 -43.42
N LYS A 68 -7.22 34.65 -43.79
CA LYS A 68 -8.22 35.21 -42.87
C LYS A 68 -9.19 34.16 -42.34
N ALA A 69 -9.66 33.26 -43.21
CA ALA A 69 -10.52 32.14 -42.86
C ALA A 69 -9.76 31.14 -41.97
N ARG A 70 -8.48 30.86 -42.23
CA ARG A 70 -7.66 30.01 -41.36
C ARG A 70 -7.49 30.60 -39.95
N ILE A 71 -7.16 31.88 -39.84
CA ILE A 71 -7.02 32.57 -38.54
C ILE A 71 -8.34 32.55 -37.77
N SER A 72 -9.46 32.79 -38.46
CA SER A 72 -10.79 32.77 -37.85
C SER A 72 -11.20 31.35 -37.41
N ASN A 73 -10.92 30.33 -38.22
CA ASN A 73 -11.35 28.96 -37.95
C ASN A 73 -10.49 28.25 -36.88
N LEU A 74 -9.21 28.61 -36.73
CA LEU A 74 -8.31 27.93 -35.79
C LEU A 74 -8.85 27.91 -34.33
N PRO A 75 -9.29 29.04 -33.72
CA PRO A 75 -9.89 29.00 -32.39
C PRO A 75 -11.14 28.12 -32.30
N ARG A 76 -12.01 28.14 -33.34
CA ARG A 76 -13.22 27.32 -33.39
C ARG A 76 -12.88 25.83 -33.43
N GLU A 77 -11.89 25.46 -34.25
CA GLU A 77 -11.38 24.10 -34.36
C GLU A 77 -10.78 23.63 -33.04
N CYS A 78 -9.94 24.45 -32.40
CA CYS A 78 -9.37 24.14 -31.08
C CYS A 78 -10.46 23.93 -30.03
N ILE A 79 -11.49 24.79 -29.98
CA ILE A 79 -12.59 24.65 -29.02
C ILE A 79 -13.35 23.34 -29.25
N ARG A 80 -13.67 23.02 -30.51
CA ARG A 80 -14.37 21.77 -30.87
C ARG A 80 -13.55 20.53 -30.59
N HIS A 81 -12.24 20.60 -30.82
CA HIS A 81 -11.35 19.45 -30.68
C HIS A 81 -10.96 19.19 -29.23
N PHE A 82 -10.61 20.23 -28.46
CA PHE A 82 -10.08 20.08 -27.10
C PHE A 82 -11.15 20.00 -26.00
N PHE A 83 -12.39 20.46 -26.25
CA PHE A 83 -13.45 20.48 -25.24
C PHE A 83 -14.61 19.55 -25.62
N PRO A 84 -14.67 18.34 -25.01
CA PRO A 84 -15.69 17.34 -25.33
C PRO A 84 -17.13 17.78 -25.09
N ARG A 85 -17.31 18.69 -24.14
CA ARG A 85 -18.61 19.25 -23.76
C ARG A 85 -18.51 20.75 -23.81
N ARG A 86 -19.46 21.36 -24.52
CA ARG A 86 -19.56 22.81 -24.73
C ARG A 86 -20.99 23.22 -24.40
N LYS A 87 -21.15 24.32 -23.67
CA LYS A 87 -22.45 24.90 -23.29
C LYS A 87 -22.31 26.42 -23.25
N CYS A 88 -23.17 27.11 -23.96
CA CYS A 88 -23.25 28.57 -23.94
C CYS A 88 -24.39 29.01 -23.00
N PHE A 89 -24.14 30.07 -22.24
CA PHE A 89 -25.12 30.79 -21.42
C PHE A 89 -25.09 32.25 -21.83
N VAL A 90 -26.26 32.85 -21.99
CA VAL A 90 -26.43 34.27 -22.26
C VAL A 90 -26.96 34.94 -21.00
N PHE A 91 -26.47 36.15 -20.72
CA PHE A 91 -26.85 36.93 -19.55
C PHE A 91 -27.25 38.33 -19.99
N ASP A 92 -28.44 38.75 -19.57
CA ASP A 92 -28.94 40.10 -19.74
C ASP A 92 -28.12 41.05 -18.85
N TRP A 93 -28.27 42.36 -19.08
CA TRP A 93 -27.61 43.34 -18.22
C TRP A 93 -28.11 43.21 -16.78
N PRO A 94 -27.21 43.09 -15.77
CA PRO A 94 -27.62 42.91 -14.38
C PRO A 94 -28.49 44.04 -13.85
N THR A 95 -28.24 45.26 -14.32
CA THR A 95 -28.99 46.49 -14.03
C THR A 95 -28.65 47.56 -15.07
N ASN A 96 -29.59 48.48 -15.31
CA ASN A 96 -29.37 49.64 -16.18
C ASN A 96 -28.74 50.83 -15.43
N ASP A 97 -28.65 50.78 -14.09
CA ASP A 97 -28.02 51.83 -13.30
C ASP A 97 -26.49 51.63 -13.25
N LYS A 98 -25.76 52.56 -13.87
CA LYS A 98 -24.29 52.54 -13.92
C LYS A 98 -23.63 52.60 -12.54
N LYS A 99 -24.25 53.26 -11.56
CA LYS A 99 -23.72 53.34 -10.19
C LYS A 99 -23.87 52.01 -9.47
N LEU A 100 -25.01 51.35 -9.65
CA LEU A 100 -25.24 50.01 -9.11
C LEU A 100 -24.31 48.99 -9.78
N LEU A 101 -24.13 49.07 -11.11
CA LEU A 101 -23.24 48.18 -11.83
C LEU A 101 -21.77 48.32 -11.40
N ALA A 102 -21.29 49.54 -11.12
CA ALA A 102 -19.94 49.75 -10.60
C ALA A 102 -19.73 49.05 -9.24
N ASN A 103 -20.78 48.96 -8.44
CA ASN A 103 -20.79 48.36 -7.10
C ASN A 103 -21.58 47.04 -7.07
N ILE A 104 -21.61 46.28 -8.16
CA ILE A 104 -22.53 45.14 -8.34
C ILE A 104 -22.46 44.08 -7.22
N GLU A 105 -21.30 43.92 -6.59
CA GLU A 105 -21.08 42.98 -5.46
C GLU A 105 -21.86 43.35 -4.19
N GLU A 106 -22.22 44.64 -4.05
CA GLU A 106 -22.96 45.19 -2.90
C GLU A 106 -24.47 45.31 -3.19
N VAL A 107 -24.88 45.18 -4.46
CA VAL A 107 -26.27 45.33 -4.89
C VAL A 107 -27.10 44.13 -4.37
N ALA A 108 -28.29 44.41 -3.84
CA ALA A 108 -29.21 43.36 -3.40
C ALA A 108 -29.88 42.70 -4.61
N ASP A 109 -30.16 41.39 -4.52
CA ASP A 109 -30.73 40.61 -5.62
C ASP A 109 -32.04 41.21 -6.16
N ASN A 110 -32.88 41.82 -5.31
CA ASN A 110 -34.14 42.45 -5.72
C ASN A 110 -33.97 43.74 -6.55
N GLN A 111 -32.76 44.30 -6.62
CA GLN A 111 -32.42 45.46 -7.45
C GLN A 111 -31.82 45.06 -8.80
N LEU A 112 -31.60 43.76 -9.02
CA LEU A 112 -31.13 43.22 -10.29
C LEU A 112 -32.30 42.95 -11.23
N ASP A 113 -32.02 42.95 -12.52
CA ASP A 113 -32.98 42.55 -13.54
C ASP A 113 -33.49 41.12 -13.29
N SER A 114 -34.81 40.91 -13.45
CA SER A 114 -35.44 39.62 -13.15
C SER A 114 -35.01 38.50 -14.10
N ASN A 115 -34.78 38.81 -15.39
CA ASN A 115 -34.30 37.83 -16.36
C ASN A 115 -32.87 37.44 -16.04
N PHE A 116 -32.02 38.42 -15.70
CA PHE A 116 -30.65 38.15 -15.27
C PHE A 116 -30.60 37.24 -14.04
N GLN A 117 -31.46 37.50 -13.04
CA GLN A 117 -31.57 36.65 -11.85
C GLN A 117 -31.97 35.20 -12.21
N GLU A 118 -32.93 35.02 -13.11
CA GLU A 118 -33.35 33.70 -13.58
C GLU A 118 -32.22 32.99 -14.37
N GLN A 119 -31.57 33.70 -15.28
CA GLN A 119 -30.44 33.19 -16.08
C GLN A 119 -29.28 32.72 -15.19
N ILE A 120 -28.92 33.49 -14.15
CA ILE A 120 -27.92 33.07 -13.16
C ILE A 120 -28.37 31.83 -12.40
N LYS A 121 -29.63 31.78 -11.93
CA LYS A 121 -30.14 30.59 -11.22
C LYS A 121 -30.04 29.35 -12.10
N ASN A 122 -30.41 29.47 -13.38
CA ASN A 122 -30.31 28.39 -14.36
C ASN A 122 -28.86 27.98 -14.61
N PHE A 123 -27.94 28.94 -14.74
CA PHE A 123 -26.51 28.68 -14.86
C PHE A 123 -25.95 27.95 -13.63
N CYS A 124 -26.19 28.46 -12.43
CA CYS A 124 -25.72 27.83 -11.20
C CYS A 124 -26.29 26.42 -11.04
N SER A 125 -27.58 26.24 -11.30
CA SER A 125 -28.23 24.92 -11.29
C SER A 125 -27.56 23.95 -12.27
N TYR A 126 -27.26 24.41 -13.49
CA TYR A 126 -26.53 23.59 -14.46
C TYR A 126 -25.13 23.21 -13.97
N ILE A 127 -24.35 24.15 -13.41
CA ILE A 127 -23.00 23.85 -12.91
C ILE A 127 -23.04 22.85 -11.75
N PHE A 128 -23.97 22.99 -10.80
CA PHE A 128 -24.09 22.07 -9.67
C PHE A 128 -24.61 20.68 -10.06
N THR A 129 -25.40 20.58 -11.13
CA THR A 129 -25.98 19.30 -11.59
C THR A 129 -25.12 18.59 -12.63
N GLN A 130 -24.45 19.33 -13.52
CA GLN A 130 -23.67 18.79 -14.63
C GLN A 130 -22.16 18.83 -14.39
N GLY A 131 -21.71 19.57 -13.38
CA GLY A 131 -20.31 19.61 -12.96
C GLY A 131 -19.83 18.22 -12.58
N ARG A 132 -18.81 17.74 -13.29
CA ARG A 132 -18.21 16.42 -13.02
C ARG A 132 -17.02 16.57 -12.10
N THR A 133 -16.83 15.59 -11.23
CA THR A 133 -15.58 15.43 -10.50
C THR A 133 -14.42 15.37 -11.47
N LYS A 134 -13.35 16.12 -11.19
CA LYS A 134 -12.14 16.10 -12.02
C LYS A 134 -11.49 14.72 -11.93
N THR A 135 -11.19 14.12 -13.08
CA THR A 135 -10.44 12.87 -13.19
C THR A 135 -9.16 13.07 -14.02
N LEU A 136 -8.16 12.22 -13.77
CA LEU A 136 -7.01 11.98 -14.66
C LEU A 136 -7.31 10.76 -15.55
N ARG A 137 -6.33 10.32 -16.33
CA ARG A 137 -6.44 9.04 -17.07
C ARG A 137 -6.66 7.87 -16.09
N GLU A 138 -7.18 6.76 -16.59
CA GLU A 138 -7.50 5.55 -15.83
C GLU A 138 -8.59 5.78 -14.75
N GLY A 139 -9.42 6.82 -14.89
CA GLY A 139 -10.54 7.10 -14.00
C GLY A 139 -10.16 7.66 -12.63
N ILE A 140 -8.89 8.08 -12.45
CA ILE A 140 -8.37 8.51 -11.15
C ILE A 140 -9.00 9.85 -10.75
N MET A 141 -9.85 9.82 -9.71
CA MET A 141 -10.48 11.03 -9.16
C MET A 141 -9.46 11.95 -8.50
N VAL A 142 -9.52 13.25 -8.82
CA VAL A 142 -8.64 14.27 -8.23
C VAL A 142 -9.21 14.76 -6.91
N THR A 143 -8.63 14.30 -5.81
CA THR A 143 -8.89 14.80 -4.45
C THR A 143 -8.08 16.06 -4.14
N GLY A 144 -8.32 16.71 -3.00
CA GLY A 144 -7.53 17.88 -2.59
C GLY A 144 -6.02 17.58 -2.48
N LYS A 145 -5.64 16.39 -1.97
CA LYS A 145 -4.23 15.95 -1.92
C LYS A 145 -3.63 15.82 -3.31
N ARG A 146 -4.36 15.17 -4.24
CA ARG A 146 -3.93 15.00 -5.64
C ARG A 146 -3.82 16.34 -6.36
N LEU A 147 -4.80 17.23 -6.17
CA LEU A 147 -4.80 18.56 -6.76
C LEU A 147 -3.59 19.38 -6.32
N ARG A 148 -3.23 19.31 -5.02
CA ARG A 148 -2.03 19.97 -4.50
C ARG A 148 -0.77 19.53 -5.24
N THR A 149 -0.58 18.22 -5.41
CA THR A 149 0.56 17.66 -6.14
C THR A 149 0.57 18.14 -7.59
N LEU A 150 -0.58 18.06 -8.29
CA LEU A 150 -0.70 18.52 -9.68
C LEU A 150 -0.34 20.00 -9.83
N VAL A 151 -0.85 20.87 -8.93
CA VAL A 151 -0.55 22.31 -8.96
C VAL A 151 0.95 22.56 -8.78
N VAL A 152 1.59 21.93 -7.79
CA VAL A 152 3.02 22.07 -7.56
C VAL A 152 3.81 21.61 -8.79
N THR A 153 3.53 20.40 -9.29
CA THR A 153 4.23 19.85 -10.47
C THR A 153 4.10 20.73 -11.71
N TYR A 154 2.90 21.28 -11.97
CA TYR A 154 2.71 22.15 -13.13
C TYR A 154 3.34 23.52 -12.97
N VAL A 155 3.26 24.13 -11.78
CA VAL A 155 3.88 25.44 -11.52
C VAL A 155 5.40 25.35 -11.56
N ASP A 156 5.99 24.29 -11.02
CA ASP A 156 7.44 24.05 -11.07
C ASP A 156 7.93 23.85 -12.51
N ALA A 157 7.16 23.13 -13.35
CA ALA A 157 7.46 23.01 -14.77
C ALA A 157 7.45 24.37 -15.47
N ILE A 158 6.44 25.21 -15.22
CA ILE A 158 6.36 26.57 -15.78
C ILE A 158 7.55 27.42 -15.32
N ASN A 159 7.85 27.42 -14.03
CA ASN A 159 8.93 28.23 -13.45
C ASN A 159 10.32 27.80 -13.92
N SER A 160 10.48 26.54 -14.31
CA SER A 160 11.73 26.03 -14.91
C SER A 160 11.82 26.22 -16.43
N GLY A 161 10.80 26.80 -17.06
CA GLY A 161 10.71 26.96 -18.51
C GLY A 161 10.35 25.67 -19.27
N ALA A 162 9.99 24.60 -18.56
CA ALA A 162 9.51 23.36 -19.14
C ALA A 162 8.01 23.43 -19.45
N VAL A 163 7.54 22.57 -20.36
CA VAL A 163 6.11 22.46 -20.70
C VAL A 163 5.42 21.54 -19.67
N PRO A 164 4.34 21.98 -19.01
CA PRO A 164 3.53 21.12 -18.15
C PRO A 164 3.03 19.88 -18.90
N CYS A 165 3.39 18.70 -18.42
CA CYS A 165 3.06 17.42 -19.06
C CYS A 165 2.19 16.58 -18.13
N LEU A 166 1.05 16.09 -18.64
CA LEU A 166 0.11 15.26 -17.90
C LEU A 166 0.74 13.91 -17.52
N GLU A 167 1.44 13.26 -18.44
CA GLU A 167 2.08 11.97 -18.16
C GLU A 167 3.11 12.08 -17.03
N ASN A 168 3.94 13.13 -17.02
CA ASN A 168 4.93 13.38 -15.97
C ASN A 168 4.26 13.61 -14.61
N ALA A 169 3.20 14.45 -14.57
CA ALA A 169 2.45 14.70 -13.35
C ALA A 169 1.80 13.42 -12.80
N MET A 170 1.28 12.55 -13.69
CA MET A 170 0.75 11.25 -13.29
C MET A 170 1.82 10.33 -12.72
N THR A 171 3.02 10.28 -13.30
CA THR A 171 4.13 9.46 -12.78
C THR A 171 4.59 9.95 -11.42
N THR A 172 4.74 11.27 -11.22
CA THR A 172 5.05 11.85 -9.90
C THR A 172 3.97 11.52 -8.87
N LEU A 173 2.69 11.60 -9.27
CA LEU A 173 1.58 11.27 -8.39
C LEU A 173 1.57 9.78 -8.02
N ALA A 174 1.77 8.89 -9.00
CA ALA A 174 1.86 7.45 -8.79
C ALA A 174 2.99 7.09 -7.83
N GLN A 175 4.17 7.69 -7.98
CA GLN A 175 5.30 7.48 -7.08
C GLN A 175 4.94 7.79 -5.62
N ILE A 176 4.34 8.96 -5.39
CA ILE A 176 3.98 9.42 -4.04
C ILE A 176 2.89 8.54 -3.43
N GLU A 177 1.84 8.25 -4.20
CA GLU A 177 0.70 7.48 -3.69
C GLU A 177 1.02 6.00 -3.52
N ASN A 178 1.73 5.37 -4.44
CA ASN A 178 2.11 3.96 -4.32
C ASN A 178 3.08 3.75 -3.14
N THR A 179 4.01 4.69 -2.91
CA THR A 179 4.85 4.66 -1.70
C THR A 179 4.01 4.72 -0.43
N GLY A 180 3.02 5.63 -0.40
CA GLY A 180 2.07 5.71 0.71
C GLY A 180 1.18 4.47 0.86
N ALA A 181 0.80 3.83 -0.25
CA ALA A 181 -0.01 2.62 -0.27
C ALA A 181 0.77 1.42 0.28
N VAL A 182 2.05 1.26 -0.10
CA VAL A 182 2.95 0.24 0.47
C VAL A 182 3.06 0.42 1.98
N GLN A 183 3.33 1.65 2.45
CA GLN A 183 3.46 1.93 3.88
C GLN A 183 2.15 1.61 4.63
N LYS A 184 1.01 2.09 4.12
CA LYS A 184 -0.31 1.85 4.72
C LYS A 184 -0.64 0.36 4.80
N ALA A 185 -0.37 -0.40 3.74
CA ALA A 185 -0.59 -1.85 3.73
C ALA A 185 0.34 -2.58 4.71
N ALA A 186 1.62 -2.21 4.75
CA ALA A 186 2.60 -2.77 5.66
C ALA A 186 2.26 -2.48 7.13
N ASP A 187 1.81 -1.28 7.45
CA ASP A 187 1.40 -0.89 8.80
C ASP A 187 0.17 -1.67 9.24
N HIS A 188 -0.85 -1.77 8.37
CA HIS A 188 -2.02 -2.60 8.61
C HIS A 188 -1.64 -4.05 8.90
N TYR A 189 -0.76 -4.65 8.10
CA TYR A 189 -0.27 -6.01 8.36
C TYR A 189 0.35 -6.14 9.76
N SER A 190 1.23 -5.20 10.14
CA SER A 190 1.90 -5.21 11.45
C SER A 190 0.91 -5.07 12.61
N GLU A 191 -0.05 -4.15 12.51
CA GLU A 191 -1.05 -3.91 13.53
C GLU A 191 -1.95 -5.14 13.71
N GLN A 192 -2.42 -5.73 12.61
CA GLN A 192 -3.30 -6.90 12.66
C GLN A 192 -2.58 -8.14 13.21
N MET A 193 -1.33 -8.38 12.80
CA MET A 193 -0.53 -9.48 13.35
C MET A 193 -0.28 -9.29 14.85
N ALA A 194 0.11 -8.08 15.27
CA ALA A 194 0.38 -7.79 16.69
C ALA A 194 -0.87 -7.92 17.57
N GLN A 195 -2.06 -7.62 17.04
CA GLN A 195 -3.32 -7.75 17.78
C GLN A 195 -3.83 -9.19 17.84
N ARG A 196 -3.66 -9.98 16.76
CA ARG A 196 -4.27 -11.31 16.63
C ARG A 196 -3.39 -12.43 17.17
N VAL A 197 -2.06 -12.29 17.11
CA VAL A 197 -1.14 -13.36 17.49
C VAL A 197 -0.93 -13.37 19.01
N SER A 198 -1.04 -14.55 19.61
CA SER A 198 -0.69 -14.80 21.00
C SER A 198 0.44 -15.82 21.08
N PHE A 199 1.60 -15.38 21.54
CA PHE A 199 2.80 -16.22 21.61
C PHE A 199 2.92 -17.00 22.94
N PRO A 200 3.41 -18.25 22.90
CA PRO A 200 3.59 -19.07 21.71
C PRO A 200 2.25 -19.55 21.13
N THR A 201 2.20 -19.74 19.81
CA THR A 201 1.08 -20.43 19.14
C THR A 201 1.15 -21.92 19.42
N ASP A 202 0.03 -22.63 19.38
CA ASP A 202 0.00 -24.08 19.61
C ASP A 202 0.68 -24.85 18.47
N THR A 203 0.51 -24.36 17.23
CA THR A 203 1.11 -24.96 16.03
C THR A 203 1.69 -23.89 15.11
N LEU A 204 2.58 -24.29 14.21
CA LEU A 204 3.07 -23.42 13.14
C LEU A 204 1.92 -23.01 12.20
N GLN A 205 1.00 -23.92 11.91
CA GLN A 205 -0.14 -23.66 11.03
C GLN A 205 -1.03 -22.52 11.53
N GLU A 206 -1.26 -22.43 12.85
CA GLU A 206 -2.02 -21.33 13.47
C GLU A 206 -1.39 -19.96 13.12
N LEU A 207 -0.07 -19.83 13.23
CA LEU A 207 0.63 -18.60 12.89
C LEU A 207 0.60 -18.30 11.39
N LEU A 208 0.76 -19.34 10.55
CA LEU A 208 0.71 -19.22 9.10
C LEU A 208 -0.68 -18.82 8.59
N ASP A 209 -1.76 -19.32 9.20
CA ASP A 209 -3.13 -18.95 8.84
C ASP A 209 -3.46 -17.51 9.26
N LEU A 210 -3.00 -17.06 10.42
CA LEU A 210 -3.10 -15.65 10.84
C LEU A 210 -2.33 -14.73 9.89
N HIS A 211 -1.10 -15.10 9.53
CA HIS A 211 -0.29 -14.40 8.54
C HIS A 211 -1.03 -14.27 7.20
N ALA A 212 -1.54 -15.38 6.65
CA ALA A 212 -2.23 -15.39 5.37
C ALA A 212 -3.49 -14.50 5.37
N ALA A 213 -4.21 -14.44 6.49
CA ALA A 213 -5.35 -13.52 6.64
C ALA A 213 -4.92 -12.05 6.65
N CYS A 214 -3.88 -11.70 7.42
CA CYS A 214 -3.38 -10.33 7.53
C CYS A 214 -2.73 -9.86 6.22
N GLU A 215 -2.00 -10.74 5.54
CA GLU A 215 -1.39 -10.46 4.23
C GLU A 215 -2.46 -10.20 3.17
N ARG A 216 -3.52 -11.02 3.12
CA ARG A 216 -4.65 -10.80 2.20
C ARG A 216 -5.28 -9.42 2.37
N GLU A 217 -5.49 -8.99 3.61
CA GLU A 217 -6.01 -7.66 3.94
C GLU A 217 -5.04 -6.56 3.48
N ALA A 218 -3.75 -6.72 3.73
CA ALA A 218 -2.72 -5.75 3.34
C ALA A 218 -2.60 -5.59 1.82
N ILE A 219 -2.60 -6.70 1.07
CA ILE A 219 -2.59 -6.67 -0.40
C ILE A 219 -3.84 -5.96 -0.91
N ALA A 220 -5.02 -6.24 -0.34
CA ALA A 220 -6.26 -5.58 -0.76
C ALA A 220 -6.21 -4.06 -0.56
N ILE A 221 -5.69 -3.60 0.58
CA ILE A 221 -5.44 -2.18 0.85
C ILE A 221 -4.49 -1.58 -0.19
N PHE A 222 -3.41 -2.27 -0.53
CA PHE A 222 -2.50 -1.81 -1.56
C PHE A 222 -3.18 -1.73 -2.93
N MET A 223 -3.93 -2.76 -3.34
CA MET A 223 -4.63 -2.80 -4.63
C MET A 223 -5.67 -1.69 -4.77
N GLU A 224 -6.32 -1.27 -3.69
CA GLU A 224 -7.27 -0.15 -3.68
C GLU A 224 -6.57 1.22 -3.76
N ASN A 225 -5.41 1.36 -3.13
CA ASN A 225 -4.75 2.66 -2.95
C ASN A 225 -3.59 2.92 -3.91
N SER A 226 -3.20 1.94 -4.73
CA SER A 226 -2.16 2.07 -5.76
C SER A 226 -2.73 2.35 -7.15
N PHE A 227 -1.94 2.92 -8.05
CA PHE A 227 -2.26 3.02 -9.48
C PHE A 227 -0.99 3.17 -10.31
N LYS A 228 -1.04 2.83 -11.60
CA LYS A 228 0.09 2.96 -12.54
C LYS A 228 1.40 2.33 -12.02
N ASP A 229 1.30 1.14 -11.41
CA ASP A 229 2.46 0.33 -11.00
C ASP A 229 2.86 -0.62 -12.13
N ASP A 230 3.28 -0.07 -13.28
CA ASP A 230 3.40 -0.79 -14.55
C ASP A 230 4.41 -1.95 -14.50
N ASN A 231 5.45 -1.83 -13.67
CA ASN A 231 6.48 -2.86 -13.45
C ASN A 231 6.26 -3.66 -12.15
N GLN A 232 5.16 -3.39 -11.45
CA GLN A 232 4.80 -3.97 -10.16
C GLN A 232 5.91 -3.86 -9.11
N GLU A 233 6.69 -2.77 -9.17
CA GLU A 233 7.84 -2.54 -8.28
C GLU A 233 7.37 -2.29 -6.85
N PHE A 234 6.28 -1.53 -6.69
CA PHE A 234 5.72 -1.27 -5.37
C PHE A 234 5.05 -2.50 -4.78
N GLN A 235 4.37 -3.31 -5.60
CA GLN A 235 3.83 -4.59 -5.17
C GLN A 235 4.96 -5.54 -4.69
N LYS A 236 6.07 -5.62 -5.42
CA LYS A 236 7.24 -6.42 -5.02
C LYS A 236 7.84 -5.94 -3.70
N ASN A 237 7.98 -4.62 -3.54
CA ASN A 237 8.45 -4.02 -2.29
C ASN A 237 7.52 -4.37 -1.11
N LEU A 238 6.19 -4.32 -1.31
CA LEU A 238 5.23 -4.73 -0.29
C LEU A 238 5.41 -6.20 0.10
N VAL A 239 5.57 -7.10 -0.88
CA VAL A 239 5.80 -8.53 -0.61
C VAL A 239 7.09 -8.74 0.18
N GLU A 240 8.18 -8.05 -0.18
CA GLU A 240 9.45 -8.13 0.57
C GLU A 240 9.26 -7.67 2.03
N ILE A 241 8.58 -6.54 2.25
CA ILE A 241 8.30 -6.03 3.60
C ILE A 241 7.44 -7.02 4.41
N ILE A 242 6.38 -7.56 3.82
CA ILE A 242 5.48 -8.51 4.50
C ILE A 242 6.25 -9.79 4.86
N LYS A 243 7.08 -10.28 3.95
CA LYS A 243 7.92 -11.45 4.19
C LYS A 243 8.91 -11.22 5.32
N ASP A 244 9.65 -10.11 5.32
CA ASP A 244 10.60 -9.78 6.38
C ASP A 244 9.88 -9.67 7.74
N LYS A 245 8.67 -9.10 7.77
CA LYS A 245 7.84 -9.06 8.99
C LYS A 245 7.36 -10.45 9.42
N LYS A 246 6.96 -11.32 8.48
CA LYS A 246 6.58 -12.71 8.74
C LYS A 246 7.73 -13.47 9.39
N ASP A 247 8.94 -13.35 8.83
CA ASP A 247 10.15 -13.99 9.37
C ASP A 247 10.43 -13.51 10.81
N GLY A 248 10.19 -12.22 11.09
CA GLY A 248 10.24 -11.67 12.45
C GLY A 248 9.22 -12.30 13.42
N PHE A 249 7.97 -12.47 13.00
CA PHE A 249 6.94 -13.12 13.83
C PHE A 249 7.20 -14.63 14.03
N LEU A 250 7.74 -15.32 13.03
CA LEU A 250 8.19 -16.71 13.16
C LEU A 250 9.25 -16.83 14.26
N LEU A 251 10.29 -15.99 14.20
CA LEU A 251 11.35 -16.00 15.22
C LEU A 251 10.82 -15.70 16.63
N GLN A 252 9.94 -14.72 16.77
CA GLN A 252 9.30 -14.40 18.06
C GLN A 252 8.52 -15.59 18.63
N ASN A 253 7.82 -16.34 17.76
CA ASN A 253 7.09 -17.53 18.17
C ASN A 253 8.02 -18.65 18.65
N GLU A 254 9.10 -18.89 17.90
CA GLU A 254 10.11 -19.88 18.27
C GLU A 254 10.75 -19.54 19.62
N ASP A 255 11.19 -18.30 19.81
CA ASP A 255 11.81 -17.83 21.05
C ASP A 255 10.85 -17.95 22.25
N ALA A 256 9.58 -17.55 22.06
CA ALA A 256 8.55 -17.68 23.10
C ALA A 256 8.29 -19.16 23.46
N SER A 257 8.25 -20.04 22.45
CA SER A 257 8.08 -21.48 22.64
C SER A 257 9.27 -22.10 23.37
N VAL A 258 10.51 -21.76 22.98
CA VAL A 258 11.73 -22.21 23.65
C VAL A 258 11.71 -21.82 25.12
N LYS A 259 11.50 -20.53 25.39
CA LYS A 259 11.48 -19.98 26.75
C LYS A 259 10.43 -20.67 27.61
N TYR A 260 9.19 -20.74 27.13
CA TYR A 260 8.11 -21.37 27.88
C TYR A 260 8.37 -22.85 28.16
N CYS A 261 8.88 -23.61 27.18
CA CYS A 261 9.21 -25.02 27.35
C CYS A 261 10.36 -25.24 28.35
N GLN A 262 11.40 -24.39 28.29
CA GLN A 262 12.54 -24.44 29.21
C GLN A 262 12.08 -24.18 30.65
N ASP A 263 11.33 -23.11 30.89
CA ASP A 263 10.81 -22.75 32.21
C ASP A 263 9.97 -23.90 32.80
N LYS A 264 9.15 -24.55 31.97
CA LYS A 264 8.32 -25.69 32.39
C LYS A 264 9.16 -26.94 32.68
N LEU A 265 10.16 -27.25 31.88
CA LEU A 265 11.05 -28.38 32.15
C LEU A 265 11.90 -28.16 33.40
N GLU A 266 12.39 -26.93 33.63
CA GLU A 266 13.12 -26.60 34.85
C GLU A 266 12.22 -26.81 36.08
N GLN A 267 10.97 -26.36 36.02
CA GLN A 267 9.99 -26.57 37.08
C GLN A 267 9.72 -28.07 37.33
N LEU A 268 9.48 -28.85 36.27
CA LEU A 268 9.16 -30.29 36.38
C LEU A 268 10.36 -31.13 36.83
N SER A 269 11.57 -30.77 36.40
CA SER A 269 12.80 -31.52 36.71
C SER A 269 13.46 -31.10 38.02
N LYS A 270 13.02 -30.03 38.67
CA LYS A 270 13.61 -29.51 39.92
C LYS A 270 13.81 -30.60 40.99
N SER A 271 12.75 -31.36 41.28
CA SER A 271 12.81 -32.44 42.30
C SER A 271 13.76 -33.57 41.90
N LEU A 272 13.85 -33.88 40.60
CA LEU A 272 14.81 -34.86 40.09
C LEU A 272 16.25 -34.35 40.30
N MET A 273 16.53 -33.09 39.94
CA MET A 273 17.87 -32.48 40.09
C MET A 273 18.32 -32.43 41.56
N GLU A 274 17.42 -32.07 42.46
CA GLU A 274 17.66 -32.12 43.91
C GLU A 274 17.96 -33.55 44.37
N SER A 275 17.19 -34.53 43.91
CA SER A 275 17.38 -35.95 44.23
C SER A 275 18.70 -36.53 43.70
N ILE A 276 19.13 -36.11 42.50
CA ILE A 276 20.44 -36.45 41.93
C ILE A 276 21.55 -35.87 42.82
N SER A 277 21.46 -34.59 43.18
CA SER A 277 22.47 -33.92 44.00
C SER A 277 22.61 -34.50 45.41
N ALA A 278 21.51 -34.99 45.97
CA ALA A 278 21.48 -35.66 47.28
C ALA A 278 21.93 -37.12 47.23
N GLY A 279 22.26 -37.67 46.05
CA GLY A 279 22.73 -39.05 45.89
C GLY A 279 21.65 -40.11 46.12
N ILE A 280 20.36 -39.76 46.00
CA ILE A 280 19.23 -40.67 46.28
C ILE A 280 19.25 -41.91 45.35
N PHE A 281 19.75 -41.74 44.13
CA PHE A 281 19.84 -42.82 43.14
C PHE A 281 21.10 -43.69 43.27
N SER A 282 22.02 -43.40 44.20
CA SER A 282 23.25 -44.18 44.42
C SER A 282 23.03 -45.40 45.33
N VAL A 283 21.93 -46.11 45.11
CA VAL A 283 21.51 -47.31 45.87
C VAL A 283 21.28 -48.49 44.92
N PRO A 284 21.32 -49.75 45.40
CA PRO A 284 20.96 -50.91 44.57
C PRO A 284 19.53 -50.74 44.01
N GLY A 285 19.39 -50.80 42.67
CA GLY A 285 18.14 -50.55 41.95
C GLY A 285 17.83 -49.07 41.66
N GLY A 286 18.77 -48.17 41.95
CA GLY A 286 18.63 -46.72 41.74
C GLY A 286 18.48 -46.30 40.28
N HIS A 287 19.03 -47.06 39.32
CA HIS A 287 18.83 -46.77 37.90
C HIS A 287 17.36 -46.88 37.48
N ARG A 288 16.64 -47.91 37.97
CA ARG A 288 15.22 -48.07 37.69
C ARG A 288 14.39 -46.90 38.25
N LEU A 289 14.68 -46.49 39.49
CA LEU A 289 13.99 -45.37 40.13
C LEU A 289 14.22 -44.04 39.39
N TYR A 290 15.44 -43.84 38.89
CA TYR A 290 15.78 -42.69 38.05
C TYR A 290 14.98 -42.69 36.75
N MET A 291 14.92 -43.83 36.06
CA MET A 291 14.15 -43.97 34.81
C MET A 291 12.66 -43.70 35.02
N GLU A 292 12.04 -44.28 36.06
CA GLU A 292 10.63 -44.02 36.40
C GLU A 292 10.36 -42.52 36.66
N THR A 293 11.31 -41.83 37.30
CA THR A 293 11.19 -40.39 37.57
C THR A 293 11.35 -39.56 36.29
N LYS A 294 12.30 -39.92 35.43
CA LYS A 294 12.52 -39.29 34.11
C LYS A 294 11.30 -39.47 33.21
N GLU A 295 10.74 -40.67 33.12
CA GLU A 295 9.51 -40.96 32.37
C GLU A 295 8.30 -40.20 32.89
N ARG A 296 8.21 -40.00 34.21
CA ARG A 296 7.17 -39.14 34.80
C ARG A 296 7.32 -37.70 34.36
N ILE A 297 8.53 -37.14 34.35
CA ILE A 297 8.78 -35.78 33.85
C ILE A 297 8.41 -35.66 32.38
N GLU A 298 8.77 -36.64 31.54
CA GLU A 298 8.37 -36.65 30.13
C GLU A 298 6.83 -36.65 29.98
N ARG A 299 6.13 -37.49 30.75
CA ARG A 299 4.66 -37.52 30.75
C ARG A 299 4.05 -36.21 31.21
N ASP A 300 4.53 -35.65 32.31
CA ASP A 300 4.02 -34.40 32.88
C ASP A 300 4.27 -33.22 31.92
N TYR A 301 5.43 -33.21 31.24
CA TYR A 301 5.74 -32.23 30.20
C TYR A 301 4.76 -32.31 29.02
N TRP A 302 4.41 -33.53 28.60
CA TRP A 302 3.44 -33.71 27.51
C TRP A 302 2.03 -33.20 27.87
N GLN A 303 1.66 -33.19 29.15
CA GLN A 303 0.39 -32.63 29.62
C GLN A 303 0.36 -31.09 29.69
N VAL A 304 1.51 -30.40 29.57
CA VAL A 304 1.55 -28.93 29.59
C VAL A 304 0.91 -28.37 28.31
N PRO A 305 -0.12 -27.50 28.39
CA PRO A 305 -0.71 -26.88 27.21
C PRO A 305 0.17 -25.75 26.66
N ARG A 306 -0.03 -25.39 25.39
CA ARG A 306 0.59 -24.23 24.72
C ARG A 306 2.11 -24.18 24.78
N LYS A 307 2.76 -25.32 24.57
CA LYS A 307 4.23 -25.41 24.48
C LYS A 307 4.77 -24.75 23.21
N GLY A 308 3.99 -24.82 22.13
CA GLY A 308 4.33 -24.30 20.81
C GLY A 308 5.35 -25.11 20.04
N VAL A 309 5.86 -24.50 18.97
CA VAL A 309 6.58 -25.19 17.88
C VAL A 309 7.90 -25.83 18.28
N LYS A 310 8.55 -25.38 19.36
CA LYS A 310 9.85 -25.92 19.84
C LYS A 310 9.73 -26.96 20.95
N ALA A 311 8.52 -27.47 21.22
CA ALA A 311 8.28 -28.41 22.32
C ALA A 311 9.16 -29.67 22.27
N ASN A 312 9.24 -30.34 21.11
CA ASN A 312 10.04 -31.55 20.94
C ASN A 312 11.54 -31.27 21.00
N GLU A 313 11.99 -30.20 20.33
CA GLU A 313 13.41 -29.82 20.30
C GLU A 313 13.96 -29.50 21.69
N VAL A 314 13.17 -28.77 22.50
CA VAL A 314 13.55 -28.44 23.89
C VAL A 314 13.57 -29.67 24.78
N LEU A 315 12.57 -30.56 24.67
CA LEU A 315 12.57 -31.81 25.42
C LEU A 315 13.76 -32.70 25.05
N GLN A 316 14.05 -32.85 23.76
CA GLN A 316 15.18 -33.67 23.31
C GLN A 316 16.51 -33.12 23.83
N ARG A 317 16.73 -31.80 23.80
CA ARG A 317 17.92 -31.17 24.40
C ARG A 317 18.04 -31.46 25.89
N PHE A 318 16.93 -31.38 26.62
CA PHE A 318 16.90 -31.74 28.04
C PHE A 318 17.31 -33.19 28.24
N LEU A 319 16.71 -34.14 27.51
CA LEU A 319 17.02 -35.56 27.63
C LEU A 319 18.48 -35.89 27.27
N GLN A 320 19.03 -35.24 26.25
CA GLN A 320 20.45 -35.35 25.90
C GLN A 320 21.36 -34.84 27.03
N SER A 321 20.97 -33.76 27.71
CA SER A 321 21.72 -33.26 28.88
C SER A 321 21.74 -34.24 30.05
N GLN A 322 20.71 -35.09 30.17
CA GLN A 322 20.60 -36.10 31.22
C GLN A 322 21.40 -37.38 30.94
N ALA A 323 21.86 -37.61 29.70
CA ALA A 323 22.46 -38.88 29.30
C ALA A 323 23.74 -39.23 30.09
N ALA A 324 24.58 -38.25 30.40
CA ALA A 324 25.79 -38.48 31.20
C ALA A 324 25.48 -38.84 32.65
N ILE A 325 24.44 -38.22 33.23
CA ILE A 325 23.98 -38.49 34.59
C ILE A 325 23.39 -39.90 34.67
N GLU A 326 22.53 -40.25 33.72
CA GLU A 326 21.93 -41.57 33.59
C GLU A 326 23.00 -42.66 33.49
N ASN A 327 24.01 -42.48 32.63
CA ASN A 327 25.11 -43.43 32.51
C ASN A 327 25.89 -43.56 33.83
N SER A 328 26.15 -42.45 34.53
CA SER A 328 26.82 -42.50 35.83
C SER A 328 26.02 -43.28 36.89
N ILE A 329 24.69 -43.10 36.93
CA ILE A 329 23.80 -43.82 37.84
C ILE A 329 23.78 -45.31 37.47
N LEU A 330 23.69 -45.62 36.17
CA LEU A 330 23.71 -47.00 35.66
C LEU A 330 24.99 -47.74 36.05
N GLN A 331 26.16 -47.09 35.92
CA GLN A 331 27.44 -47.70 36.31
C GLN A 331 27.52 -47.93 37.82
N ALA A 332 27.01 -47.00 38.64
CA ALA A 332 27.03 -47.07 40.09
C ALA A 332 26.06 -48.12 40.69
N ASP A 333 25.03 -48.54 39.94
CA ASP A 333 24.05 -49.51 40.40
C ASP A 333 24.66 -50.92 40.52
N LYS A 334 24.73 -51.43 41.75
CA LYS A 334 25.29 -52.76 42.07
C LYS A 334 24.26 -53.89 41.94
N ALA A 335 22.98 -53.56 41.75
CA ALA A 335 21.93 -54.57 41.54
C ALA A 335 21.91 -55.13 40.12
N LEU A 336 22.56 -54.44 39.17
CA LEU A 336 22.59 -54.81 37.76
C LEU A 336 23.91 -55.52 37.41
N THR A 337 23.80 -56.59 36.63
CA THR A 337 24.93 -57.28 36.01
C THR A 337 25.52 -56.46 34.86
N ASP A 338 26.78 -56.72 34.48
CA ASP A 338 27.42 -56.04 33.34
C ASP A 338 26.66 -56.25 32.02
N GLY A 339 26.02 -57.41 31.86
CA GLY A 339 25.15 -57.70 30.72
C GLY A 339 23.88 -56.83 30.69
N GLU A 340 23.22 -56.65 31.83
CA GLU A 340 22.04 -55.77 31.95
C GLU A 340 22.40 -54.30 31.74
N LYS A 341 23.57 -53.85 32.23
CA LYS A 341 24.09 -52.50 31.97
C LYS A 341 24.35 -52.27 30.49
N ALA A 342 24.97 -53.24 29.80
CA ALA A 342 25.22 -53.14 28.37
C ALA A 342 23.91 -53.08 27.55
N MET A 343 22.90 -53.89 27.91
CA MET A 343 21.58 -53.84 27.28
C MET A 343 20.90 -52.48 27.49
N ALA A 344 20.96 -51.92 28.69
CA ALA A 344 20.36 -50.60 28.98
C ALA A 344 21.01 -49.48 28.15
N VAL A 345 22.35 -49.50 27.97
CA VAL A 345 23.06 -48.53 27.12
C VAL A 345 22.61 -48.65 25.65
N GLU A 346 22.51 -49.86 25.13
CA GLU A 346 22.06 -50.07 23.74
C GLU A 346 20.60 -49.65 23.55
N GLN A 347 19.73 -49.92 24.51
CA GLN A 347 18.34 -49.46 24.48
C GLN A 347 18.25 -47.93 24.50
N ALA A 348 19.01 -47.25 25.37
CA ALA A 348 19.04 -45.79 25.43
C ALA A 348 19.55 -45.17 24.13
N LYS A 349 20.55 -45.78 23.47
CA LYS A 349 21.02 -45.34 22.13
C LYS A 349 19.92 -45.48 21.07
N LYS A 350 19.18 -46.59 21.09
CA LYS A 350 18.08 -46.83 20.16
C LYS A 350 16.96 -45.79 20.36
N GLU A 351 16.55 -45.56 21.60
CA GLU A 351 15.53 -44.56 21.93
C GLU A 351 15.97 -43.14 21.54
N ALA A 352 17.25 -42.78 21.75
CA ALA A 352 17.79 -41.50 21.33
C ALA A 352 17.75 -41.33 19.81
N ALA A 353 18.10 -42.37 19.04
CA ALA A 353 18.03 -42.36 17.59
C ALA A 353 16.57 -42.25 17.07
N GLU A 354 15.62 -42.95 17.70
CA GLU A 354 14.19 -42.84 17.39
C GLU A 354 13.67 -41.42 17.64
N LYS A 355 14.03 -40.79 18.77
CA LYS A 355 13.64 -39.40 19.07
C LYS A 355 14.29 -38.40 18.10
N GLU A 356 15.51 -38.63 17.65
CA GLU A 356 16.17 -37.80 16.64
C GLU A 356 15.49 -37.92 15.27
N GLN A 357 15.10 -39.13 14.88
CA GLN A 357 14.34 -39.36 13.65
C GLN A 357 12.97 -38.66 13.69
N GLU A 358 12.29 -38.67 14.84
CA GLU A 358 11.02 -37.97 15.01
C GLU A 358 11.18 -36.45 14.92
N LEU A 359 12.25 -35.87 15.50
CA LEU A 359 12.53 -34.44 15.33
C LEU A 359 12.78 -34.07 13.86
N LEU A 360 13.52 -34.91 13.12
CA LEU A 360 13.75 -34.69 11.69
C LEU A 360 12.46 -34.74 10.88
N ARG A 361 11.56 -35.67 11.22
CA ARG A 361 10.23 -35.79 10.59
C ARG A 361 9.39 -34.53 10.83
N GLN A 362 9.43 -33.96 12.04
CA GLN A 362 8.72 -32.72 12.35
C GLN A 362 9.29 -31.52 11.60
N LYS A 363 10.62 -31.38 11.52
CA LYS A 363 11.25 -30.31 10.72
C LYS A 363 10.86 -30.38 9.25
N LEU A 364 10.78 -31.59 8.68
CA LEU A 364 10.31 -31.77 7.31
C LEU A 364 8.84 -31.37 7.15
N GLN A 365 7.99 -31.70 8.13
CA GLN A 365 6.59 -31.30 8.14
C GLN A 365 6.41 -29.78 8.25
N GLU A 366 7.21 -29.11 9.08
CA GLU A 366 7.22 -27.64 9.20
C GLU A 366 7.62 -26.98 7.87
N GLN A 367 8.69 -27.46 7.23
CA GLN A 367 9.11 -26.98 5.91
C GLN A 367 8.02 -27.17 4.85
N GLN A 368 7.31 -28.29 4.88
CA GLN A 368 6.19 -28.55 3.99
C GLN A 368 5.02 -27.59 4.23
N GLN A 369 4.66 -27.33 5.49
CA GLN A 369 3.61 -26.38 5.87
C GLN A 369 3.94 -24.96 5.41
N GLU A 370 5.19 -24.52 5.58
CA GLU A 370 5.63 -23.21 5.11
C GLU A 370 5.54 -23.10 3.58
N MET A 371 6.01 -24.12 2.85
CA MET A 371 5.94 -24.13 1.39
C MET A 371 4.48 -24.06 0.90
N GLU A 372 3.58 -24.81 1.51
CA GLU A 372 2.15 -24.80 1.19
C GLU A 372 1.48 -23.46 1.52
N ALA A 373 1.84 -22.84 2.65
CA ALA A 373 1.34 -21.52 3.01
C ALA A 373 1.83 -20.43 2.05
N GLN A 374 3.12 -20.47 1.66
CA GLN A 374 3.69 -19.55 0.67
C GLN A 374 3.00 -19.69 -0.70
N LYS A 375 2.70 -20.92 -1.12
CA LYS A 375 1.96 -21.16 -2.37
C LYS A 375 0.54 -20.57 -2.33
N ARG A 376 -0.19 -20.79 -1.23
CA ARG A 376 -1.54 -20.23 -1.03
C ARG A 376 -1.52 -18.69 -1.03
N SER A 377 -0.55 -18.09 -0.36
CA SER A 377 -0.32 -16.64 -0.34
C SER A 377 -0.07 -16.08 -1.74
N LEU A 378 0.80 -16.73 -2.51
CA LEU A 378 1.09 -16.34 -3.88
C LEU A 378 -0.17 -16.41 -4.78
N GLU A 379 -0.95 -17.49 -4.68
CA GLU A 379 -2.20 -17.65 -5.43
C GLU A 379 -3.20 -16.53 -5.12
N GLU A 380 -3.35 -16.16 -3.85
CA GLU A 380 -4.20 -15.04 -3.42
C GLU A 380 -3.70 -13.68 -3.94
N ASN A 381 -2.39 -13.45 -3.90
CA ASN A 381 -1.78 -12.23 -4.44
C ASN A 381 -2.02 -12.09 -5.95
N ILE A 382 -1.87 -13.19 -6.70
CA ILE A 382 -2.17 -13.26 -8.13
C ILE A 382 -3.63 -12.94 -8.39
N LEU A 383 -4.55 -13.49 -7.59
CA LEU A 383 -5.99 -13.25 -7.75
C LEU A 383 -6.33 -11.76 -7.61
N GLN A 384 -5.86 -11.11 -6.54
CA GLN A 384 -6.14 -9.69 -6.33
C GLN A 384 -5.47 -8.79 -7.37
N LEU A 385 -4.25 -9.14 -7.82
CA LEU A 385 -3.60 -8.44 -8.92
C LEU A 385 -4.41 -8.56 -10.21
N LYS A 386 -4.87 -9.76 -10.54
CA LYS A 386 -5.69 -10.01 -11.72
C LYS A 386 -6.95 -9.14 -11.71
N GLU A 387 -7.69 -9.14 -10.61
CA GLU A 387 -8.89 -8.31 -10.47
C GLU A 387 -8.59 -6.81 -10.61
N LYS A 388 -7.46 -6.34 -10.07
CA LYS A 388 -7.03 -4.95 -10.24
C LYS A 388 -6.75 -4.62 -11.70
N LEU A 389 -5.98 -5.46 -12.40
CA LEU A 389 -5.65 -5.26 -13.81
C LEU A 389 -6.89 -5.26 -14.71
N GLU A 390 -7.89 -6.10 -14.40
CA GLU A 390 -9.18 -6.11 -15.10
C GLU A 390 -9.94 -4.79 -14.90
N ARG A 391 -10.06 -4.32 -13.64
CA ARG A 391 -10.71 -3.04 -13.32
C ARG A 391 -10.01 -1.85 -13.99
N ASP A 392 -8.68 -1.81 -13.96
CA ASP A 392 -7.90 -0.74 -14.58
C ASP A 392 -8.09 -0.72 -16.10
N ARG A 393 -8.17 -1.90 -16.73
CA ARG A 393 -8.44 -2.01 -18.17
C ARG A 393 -9.86 -1.55 -18.53
N GLU A 394 -10.86 -1.89 -17.74
CA GLU A 394 -12.22 -1.39 -17.92
C GLU A 394 -12.29 0.14 -17.86
N ASN A 395 -11.52 0.76 -16.96
CA ASN A 395 -11.39 2.22 -16.90
C ASN A 395 -10.81 2.80 -18.19
N ILE A 396 -9.73 2.20 -18.70
CA ILE A 396 -9.08 2.62 -19.95
C ILE A 396 -10.06 2.50 -21.13
N LEU A 397 -10.78 1.38 -21.24
CA LEU A 397 -11.77 1.19 -22.31
C LEU A 397 -12.91 2.19 -22.23
N ARG A 398 -13.41 2.50 -21.02
CA ARG A 398 -14.44 3.54 -20.83
C ARG A 398 -13.94 4.91 -21.31
N GLU A 399 -12.72 5.28 -20.99
CA GLU A 399 -12.12 6.55 -21.44
C GLU A 399 -11.93 6.61 -22.95
N GLN A 400 -11.41 5.54 -23.55
CA GLN A 400 -11.22 5.46 -25.00
C GLN A 400 -12.54 5.54 -25.76
N ASN A 401 -13.58 4.84 -25.28
CA ASN A 401 -14.92 4.90 -25.87
C ASN A 401 -15.53 6.30 -25.78
N MET A 402 -15.39 6.98 -24.63
CA MET A 402 -15.84 8.38 -24.50
C MET A 402 -15.11 9.32 -25.48
N MET A 403 -13.82 9.11 -25.72
CA MET A 403 -13.06 9.89 -26.70
C MET A 403 -13.52 9.59 -28.13
N LEU A 404 -13.80 8.32 -28.45
CA LEU A 404 -14.30 7.90 -29.75
C LEU A 404 -15.67 8.52 -30.04
N GLU A 405 -16.61 8.44 -29.09
CA GLU A 405 -17.93 9.08 -29.19
C GLU A 405 -17.81 10.58 -29.47
N HIS A 406 -16.90 11.26 -28.75
CA HIS A 406 -16.66 12.68 -28.98
C HIS A 406 -16.14 12.97 -30.40
N LYS A 407 -15.13 12.22 -30.86
CA LYS A 407 -14.56 12.40 -32.21
C LYS A 407 -15.58 12.12 -33.32
N LEU A 408 -16.42 11.09 -33.15
CA LEU A 408 -17.51 10.77 -34.08
C LEU A 408 -18.53 11.91 -34.14
N LYS A 409 -18.90 12.49 -33.00
CA LYS A 409 -19.81 13.64 -32.96
C LYS A 409 -19.22 14.87 -33.67
N VAL A 410 -17.95 15.19 -33.41
CA VAL A 410 -17.27 16.30 -34.10
C VAL A 410 -17.23 16.07 -35.61
N GLN A 411 -17.01 14.83 -36.05
CA GLN A 411 -17.05 14.47 -37.45
C GLN A 411 -18.42 14.72 -38.08
N GLU A 412 -19.50 14.28 -37.42
CA GLU A 412 -20.87 14.50 -37.89
C GLU A 412 -21.18 16.00 -38.04
N ASP A 413 -20.79 16.81 -37.05
CA ASP A 413 -20.96 18.26 -37.08
C ASP A 413 -20.19 18.89 -38.26
N LEU A 414 -18.94 18.48 -38.49
CA LEU A 414 -18.13 18.97 -39.62
C LEU A 414 -18.75 18.63 -40.98
N LEU A 415 -19.33 17.43 -41.12
CA LEU A 415 -20.02 17.02 -42.35
C LEU A 415 -21.28 17.84 -42.58
N ARG A 416 -22.08 18.07 -41.52
CA ARG A 416 -23.29 18.90 -41.58
C ARG A 416 -23.00 20.33 -42.03
N GLU A 417 -21.87 20.88 -41.57
CA GLU A 417 -21.41 22.23 -41.93
C GLU A 417 -20.65 22.31 -43.28
N GLY A 418 -20.44 21.17 -43.96
CA GLY A 418 -19.81 21.13 -45.28
C GLY A 418 -18.26 21.05 -45.28
N PHE A 419 -17.62 20.86 -44.13
CA PHE A 419 -16.16 20.72 -43.98
C PHE A 419 -15.65 19.30 -44.31
N LYS A 420 -15.92 18.81 -45.53
CA LYS A 420 -15.59 17.42 -45.95
C LYS A 420 -14.12 17.06 -45.75
N LYS A 421 -13.19 17.91 -46.19
CA LYS A 421 -11.75 17.65 -46.07
C LYS A 421 -11.29 17.46 -44.62
N LYS A 422 -11.80 18.26 -43.69
CA LYS A 422 -11.46 18.15 -42.26
C LYS A 422 -12.09 16.91 -41.62
N SER A 423 -13.30 16.54 -42.05
CA SER A 423 -13.91 15.27 -41.65
C SER A 423 -13.10 14.07 -42.14
N GLU A 424 -12.51 14.15 -43.34
CA GLU A 424 -11.59 13.13 -43.87
C GLU A 424 -10.27 13.06 -43.10
N GLU A 425 -9.72 14.19 -42.68
CA GLU A 425 -8.52 14.23 -41.82
C GLU A 425 -8.81 13.58 -40.44
N LEU A 426 -9.98 13.86 -39.85
CA LEU A 426 -10.40 13.28 -38.57
C LEU A 426 -10.67 11.76 -38.65
N ASN A 427 -11.00 11.22 -39.84
CA ASN A 427 -11.20 9.78 -40.04
C ASN A 427 -9.95 8.97 -39.67
N ALA A 428 -8.75 9.49 -39.96
CA ALA A 428 -7.51 8.79 -39.62
C ALA A 428 -7.38 8.60 -38.10
N GLU A 429 -7.69 9.62 -37.31
CA GLU A 429 -7.67 9.55 -35.85
C GLU A 429 -8.76 8.63 -35.29
N ILE A 430 -9.97 8.65 -35.86
CA ILE A 430 -11.07 7.76 -35.48
C ILE A 430 -10.70 6.30 -35.73
N ASN A 431 -10.15 6.01 -36.92
CA ASN A 431 -9.74 4.65 -37.27
C ASN A 431 -8.58 4.17 -36.40
N HIS A 432 -7.62 5.05 -36.09
CA HIS A 432 -6.55 4.75 -35.15
C HIS A 432 -7.09 4.43 -33.76
N LEU A 433 -8.03 5.23 -33.24
CA LEU A 433 -8.64 5.01 -31.92
C LEU A 433 -9.50 3.74 -31.88
N ARG A 434 -10.26 3.43 -32.95
CA ARG A 434 -10.98 2.16 -33.09
C ARG A 434 -10.04 0.97 -33.02
N ASN A 435 -8.93 1.02 -33.76
CA ASN A 435 -7.92 -0.04 -33.71
C ASN A 435 -7.32 -0.20 -32.30
N ILE A 436 -7.03 0.90 -31.59
CA ILE A 436 -6.58 0.85 -30.20
C ILE A 436 -7.63 0.17 -29.29
N ILE A 437 -8.91 0.53 -29.43
CA ILE A 437 -10.00 -0.06 -28.66
C ILE A 437 -10.14 -1.55 -28.96
N ASP A 438 -10.17 -1.93 -30.24
CA ASP A 438 -10.29 -3.31 -30.70
C ASP A 438 -9.11 -4.15 -30.20
N THR A 439 -7.88 -3.62 -30.29
CA THR A 439 -6.69 -4.26 -29.73
C THR A 439 -6.82 -4.42 -28.22
N THR A 440 -7.28 -3.38 -27.51
CA THR A 440 -7.49 -3.41 -26.06
C THR A 440 -8.60 -4.40 -25.66
N GLN A 441 -9.63 -4.60 -26.47
CA GLN A 441 -10.67 -5.60 -26.18
C GLN A 441 -10.17 -7.03 -26.45
N ASN A 442 -9.50 -7.25 -27.59
CA ASN A 442 -9.09 -8.59 -28.03
C ASN A 442 -7.87 -9.15 -27.28
N ASP A 443 -6.97 -8.30 -26.76
CA ASP A 443 -5.79 -8.75 -26.00
C ASP A 443 -6.06 -9.03 -24.52
N ASN A 444 -7.31 -9.02 -24.05
CA ASN A 444 -7.61 -9.02 -22.61
C ASN A 444 -6.98 -10.20 -21.84
N SER A 445 -7.26 -11.44 -22.25
CA SER A 445 -6.67 -12.61 -21.56
C SER A 445 -5.15 -12.68 -21.74
N SER A 446 -4.67 -12.38 -22.95
CA SER A 446 -3.26 -12.45 -23.33
C SER A 446 -2.37 -11.47 -22.54
N TRP A 447 -2.83 -10.25 -22.29
CA TRP A 447 -2.02 -9.24 -21.60
C TRP A 447 -1.95 -9.50 -20.08
N ILE A 448 -3.07 -9.86 -19.45
CA ILE A 448 -3.13 -10.17 -18.02
C ILE A 448 -2.25 -11.38 -17.73
N GLU A 449 -2.37 -12.43 -18.56
CA GLU A 449 -1.52 -13.61 -18.44
C GLU A 449 -0.04 -13.26 -18.59
N LYS A 450 0.33 -12.39 -19.54
CA LYS A 450 1.73 -11.92 -19.69
C LYS A 450 2.22 -11.14 -18.47
N ALA A 451 1.40 -10.24 -17.92
CA ALA A 451 1.75 -9.47 -16.73
C ALA A 451 1.94 -10.39 -15.51
N ILE A 452 1.02 -11.32 -15.30
CA ILE A 452 1.09 -12.33 -14.23
C ILE A 452 2.32 -13.24 -14.43
N ASN A 453 2.53 -13.79 -15.62
CA ASN A 453 3.66 -14.69 -15.90
C ASN A 453 5.02 -14.00 -15.73
N ARG A 454 5.09 -12.67 -15.91
CA ARG A 454 6.30 -11.88 -15.65
C ARG A 454 6.55 -11.73 -14.15
N ILE A 455 5.52 -11.42 -13.36
CA ILE A 455 5.69 -11.07 -11.95
C ILE A 455 5.75 -12.29 -11.03
N VAL A 456 5.06 -13.38 -11.35
CA VAL A 456 4.95 -14.56 -10.49
C VAL A 456 6.31 -15.16 -10.12
N PRO A 457 7.26 -15.36 -11.06
CA PRO A 457 8.59 -15.85 -10.72
C PRO A 457 9.36 -14.93 -9.77
N GLU A 458 9.17 -13.61 -9.90
CA GLU A 458 9.84 -12.61 -9.06
C GLU A 458 9.27 -12.62 -7.64
N ILE A 459 7.94 -12.62 -7.48
CA ILE A 459 7.28 -12.73 -6.18
C ILE A 459 7.64 -14.07 -5.52
N PHE A 460 7.58 -15.17 -6.27
CA PHE A 460 7.97 -16.49 -5.76
C PHE A 460 9.43 -16.48 -5.28
N SER A 461 10.35 -15.87 -6.03
CA SER A 461 11.75 -15.73 -5.63
C SER A 461 11.92 -14.92 -4.34
N ILE A 462 11.14 -13.84 -4.15
CA ILE A 462 11.17 -13.03 -2.92
C ILE A 462 10.69 -13.87 -1.74
N VAL A 463 9.52 -14.50 -1.86
CA VAL A 463 8.87 -15.26 -0.79
C VAL A 463 9.69 -16.49 -0.39
N CYS A 464 10.30 -17.18 -1.36
CA CYS A 464 11.12 -18.37 -1.11
C CYS A 464 12.59 -18.07 -0.80
N ALA A 465 13.05 -16.82 -0.92
CA ALA A 465 14.42 -16.49 -0.54
C ALA A 465 14.63 -16.77 0.96
N PRO A 466 15.80 -17.28 1.39
CA PRO A 466 16.09 -17.43 2.80
C PRO A 466 16.00 -16.07 3.51
N GLY A 467 15.38 -16.04 4.69
CA GLY A 467 15.17 -14.81 5.44
C GLY A 467 16.47 -14.04 5.66
N LYS A 468 16.43 -12.70 5.55
CA LYS A 468 17.53 -11.83 5.96
C LYS A 468 17.58 -11.85 7.49
N VAL A 469 18.33 -12.80 8.06
CA VAL A 469 18.63 -12.76 9.49
C VAL A 469 19.55 -11.56 9.74
N ILE A 470 18.95 -10.39 10.00
CA ILE A 470 19.66 -9.23 10.54
C ILE A 470 20.04 -9.62 11.96
N GLY A 471 21.32 -9.97 12.13
CA GLY A 471 21.87 -10.41 13.40
C GLY A 471 21.63 -9.38 14.51
N ASN A 472 21.05 -9.86 15.61
CA ASN A 472 21.43 -9.51 16.97
C ASN A 472 20.64 -10.36 17.98
N ILE A 473 21.01 -11.65 18.11
CA ILE A 473 21.00 -12.33 19.42
C ILE A 473 22.39 -12.97 19.65
N VAL A 474 23.26 -12.06 20.07
CA VAL A 474 24.37 -12.19 21.01
C VAL A 474 24.40 -13.51 21.82
N ARG A 475 25.46 -14.31 21.58
CA ARG A 475 26.48 -14.65 22.59
C ARG A 475 26.01 -15.25 23.93
N GLY A 476 25.07 -16.18 23.91
CA GLY A 476 24.70 -17.02 25.08
C GLY A 476 25.33 -18.42 25.14
N ILE A 477 26.10 -18.84 24.13
CA ILE A 477 26.61 -20.23 24.00
C ILE A 477 28.01 -20.42 24.64
N GLY A 478 28.53 -19.41 25.36
CA GLY A 478 29.94 -19.36 25.77
C GLY A 478 30.31 -19.65 27.23
N SER A 479 29.37 -19.91 28.16
CA SER A 479 29.71 -19.78 29.60
C SER A 479 29.30 -20.89 30.57
N LEU A 480 28.68 -22.01 30.14
CA LEU A 480 28.42 -23.15 31.05
C LEU A 480 29.39 -24.34 30.91
N PHE A 481 30.38 -24.26 30.02
CA PHE A 481 31.44 -25.29 29.89
C PHE A 481 32.86 -24.77 30.16
N LYS A 482 33.01 -23.84 31.10
CA LYS A 482 34.31 -23.57 31.74
C LYS A 482 34.14 -23.17 33.19
N LYS A 483 34.29 -24.12 34.11
CA LYS A 483 35.34 -24.07 35.14
C LYS A 483 35.33 -25.32 36.04
N LYS A 484 36.51 -25.95 36.04
CA LYS A 484 37.14 -26.87 37.01
C LYS A 484 36.55 -28.26 37.18
#